data_AF-A0A098M3B4-F1
#
_entry.id   AF-A0A098M3B4-F1
#
_cell.length_a   1.000
_cell.length_b   1.000
_cell.length_c   1.000
_cell.angle_alpha   90.00
_cell.angle_beta   90.00
_cell.angle_gamma   90.00
#
_symmetry.space_group_name_H-M   'P 1'
#
loop_
_entity.id
_entity.type
_entity.pdbx_description
1 polymer ?
#
loop_
_entity_poly.entity_id
_entity_poly.type
_entity_poly.pdbx_seq_one_letter_code
_entity_poly.pdbx_strand_id
1 'polypeptide(L)'
;MNPFNRKRIITVHGLMITALLVLLSNASAAGALITALGIAIVSYVLGDLMILPQSTNLFATALDGVLVFLVLWFVSISADWTMSFVDILIITALAGVFEYFFHMWLRRVPARV
;
A
#
# COMPACT_ATOMS: atom_id res chain seq x y z
N MET A 1 -5.36 1.94 -17.67
CA MET A 1 -5.41 0.63 -16.99
C MET A 1 -6.88 0.24 -16.82
N ASN A 2 -7.27 -0.99 -17.17
CA ASN A 2 -8.66 -1.43 -17.02
C ASN A 2 -9.01 -1.57 -15.51
N PRO A 3 -10.27 -1.32 -15.11
CA PRO A 3 -10.67 -1.34 -13.70
C PRO A 3 -10.49 -2.71 -13.03
N PHE A 4 -10.46 -3.79 -13.82
CA PHE A 4 -10.29 -5.16 -13.33
C PHE A 4 -8.88 -5.41 -12.76
N ASN A 5 -7.84 -4.91 -13.44
CA ASN A 5 -6.47 -5.10 -12.98
C ASN A 5 -6.14 -4.24 -11.75
N ARG A 6 -6.84 -3.11 -11.55
CA ARG A 6 -6.65 -2.24 -10.37
C ARG A 6 -7.05 -2.93 -9.08
N LYS A 7 -8.21 -3.58 -9.09
CA LYS A 7 -8.70 -4.34 -7.93
C LYS A 7 -7.70 -5.39 -7.47
N ARG A 8 -7.04 -6.08 -8.42
CA ARG A 8 -6.02 -7.10 -8.13
C ARG A 8 -4.79 -6.52 -7.43
N ILE A 9 -4.31 -5.34 -7.84
CA ILE A 9 -3.16 -4.70 -7.20
C ILE A 9 -3.48 -4.35 -5.75
N ILE A 10 -4.63 -3.70 -5.52
CA ILE A 10 -5.05 -3.24 -4.19
C ILE A 10 -5.23 -4.42 -3.23
N THR A 11 -5.81 -5.53 -3.69
CA THR A 11 -5.99 -6.73 -2.86
C THR A 11 -4.66 -7.34 -2.44
N VAL A 12 -3.70 -7.48 -3.36
CA VAL A 12 -2.40 -8.08 -3.04
C VAL A 12 -1.58 -7.15 -2.15
N HIS A 13 -1.61 -5.85 -2.42
CA HIS A 13 -0.93 -4.84 -1.61
C HIS A 13 -1.48 -4.80 -0.16
N GLY A 14 -2.80 -4.79 0.00
CA GLY A 14 -3.43 -4.84 1.33
C GLY A 14 -3.14 -6.13 2.10
N LEU A 15 -3.13 -7.28 1.41
CA LEU A 15 -2.75 -8.57 2.02
C LEU A 15 -1.31 -8.57 2.51
N MET A 16 -0.39 -8.03 1.69
CA MET A 16 1.02 -7.92 2.05
C MET A 16 1.21 -7.02 3.27
N ILE A 17 0.59 -5.84 3.30
CA ILE A 17 0.67 -4.93 4.46
C ILE A 17 0.10 -5.60 5.72
N THR A 18 -1.04 -6.28 5.60
CA THR A 18 -1.64 -7.00 6.74
C THR A 18 -0.68 -8.04 7.29
N ALA A 19 -0.06 -8.84 6.42
CA ALA A 19 0.91 -9.87 6.83
C ALA A 19 2.14 -9.26 7.51
N LEU A 20 2.69 -8.18 6.94
CA LEU A 20 3.85 -7.48 7.52
C LEU A 20 3.52 -6.88 8.90
N LEU A 21 2.32 -6.30 9.06
CA LEU A 21 1.88 -5.77 10.35
C LEU A 21 1.75 -6.85 11.41
N VAL A 22 1.13 -7.99 11.10
CA VAL A 22 1.00 -9.10 12.06
C VAL A 22 2.37 -9.71 12.42
N LEU A 23 3.34 -9.71 11.50
CA LEU A 23 4.66 -10.29 11.73
C LEU A 23 5.62 -9.36 12.47
N LEU A 24 5.55 -8.05 12.23
CA LEU A 24 6.51 -7.06 12.73
C LEU A 24 5.98 -6.24 13.91
N SER A 25 4.72 -6.41 14.28
CA SER A 25 4.10 -5.68 15.38
C SER A 25 3.31 -6.61 16.29
N ASN A 26 2.96 -6.11 17.48
CA ASN A 26 2.02 -6.76 18.37
C ASN A 26 0.55 -6.45 18.01
N ALA A 27 0.26 -6.04 16.77
CA ALA A 27 -1.09 -5.79 16.32
C ALA A 27 -1.90 -7.08 16.28
N SER A 28 -3.14 -7.02 16.78
CA SER A 28 -4.10 -8.09 16.54
C SER A 28 -4.39 -8.21 15.04
N ALA A 29 -4.72 -9.42 14.58
CA ALA A 29 -5.05 -9.65 13.17
C ALA A 29 -6.19 -8.74 12.69
N ALA A 30 -7.16 -8.42 13.56
CA ALA A 30 -8.24 -7.49 13.28
C ALA A 30 -7.74 -6.04 13.13
N GLY A 31 -6.84 -5.59 14.01
CA GLY A 31 -6.23 -4.26 13.90
C GLY A 31 -5.41 -4.10 12.62
N ALA A 32 -4.59 -5.10 12.30
CA ALA A 32 -3.81 -5.13 11.06
C ALA A 32 -4.70 -5.08 9.81
N LEU A 33 -5.80 -5.84 9.79
CA LEU A 33 -6.77 -5.84 8.68
C LEU A 33 -7.46 -4.48 8.52
N ILE A 34 -7.90 -3.86 9.61
CA ILE A 34 -8.54 -2.54 9.57
C ILE A 34 -7.58 -1.48 9.02
N THR A 35 -6.32 -1.50 9.48
CA THR A 35 -5.30 -0.57 9.01
C THR A 35 -4.97 -0.79 7.53
N ALA A 36 -4.81 -2.04 7.10
CA ALA A 36 -4.57 -2.36 5.70
C ALA A 36 -5.73 -1.97 4.80
N LEU A 37 -6.98 -2.14 5.25
CA LEU A 37 -8.16 -1.64 4.54
C LEU A 37 -8.18 -0.11 4.47
N GLY A 38 -7.83 0.58 5.55
CA GLY A 38 -7.70 2.04 5.59
C GLY A 38 -6.68 2.54 4.57
N ILE A 39 -5.48 1.94 4.57
CA ILE A 39 -4.42 2.23 3.59
C ILE A 39 -4.94 1.99 2.17
N ALA A 40 -5.53 0.82 1.89
CA ALA A 40 -6.05 0.49 0.57
C ALA A 40 -7.08 1.50 0.06
N ILE A 41 -7.98 1.99 0.93
CA ILE A 41 -8.97 3.01 0.57
C ILE A 41 -8.29 4.34 0.27
N VAL A 42 -7.37 4.78 1.13
CA VAL A 42 -6.66 6.06 0.99
C VAL A 42 -5.80 6.07 -0.28
N SER A 43 -5.04 4.99 -0.52
CA SER A 43 -4.27 4.76 -1.73
C SER A 43 -5.13 4.79 -2.99
N TYR A 44 -6.30 4.13 -2.96
CA TYR A 44 -7.22 4.13 -4.09
C TYR A 44 -7.78 5.53 -4.40
N VAL A 45 -8.18 6.27 -3.37
CA VAL A 45 -8.78 7.60 -3.54
C VAL A 45 -7.72 8.63 -3.93
N LEU A 46 -6.64 8.73 -3.17
CA LEU A 46 -5.63 9.77 -3.37
C LEU A 46 -4.67 9.43 -4.51
N GLY A 47 -4.04 8.26 -4.46
CA GLY A 47 -3.12 7.82 -5.51
C GLY A 47 -3.83 7.58 -6.83
N ASP A 48 -4.85 6.72 -6.78
CA ASP A 48 -5.36 6.08 -7.99
C ASP A 48 -6.41 6.90 -8.75
N LEU A 49 -7.25 7.66 -8.03
CA LEU A 49 -8.29 8.51 -8.61
C LEU A 49 -7.83 9.95 -8.82
N MET A 50 -7.04 10.53 -7.90
CA MET A 50 -6.64 11.94 -7.98
C MET A 50 -5.29 12.15 -8.65
N ILE A 51 -4.28 11.32 -8.36
CA ILE A 51 -2.90 11.54 -8.84
C ILE A 51 -2.66 10.91 -10.21
N LEU A 52 -3.18 9.70 -10.47
CA LEU A 52 -2.95 9.00 -11.74
C LEU A 52 -3.47 9.66 -13.03
N PRO A 53 -4.56 10.46 -13.04
CA PRO A 53 -4.98 11.13 -14.28
C PRO A 53 -3.98 12.19 -14.77
N GLN A 54 -3.09 12.66 -13.89
CA GLN A 54 -2.26 13.83 -14.14
C GLN A 54 -0.75 13.56 -14.02
N SER A 55 -0.32 12.37 -13.58
CA SER A 55 1.08 12.14 -13.19
C SER A 55 1.75 10.91 -13.81
N THR A 56 3.08 10.89 -13.75
CA THR A 56 3.91 9.75 -14.16
C THR A 56 3.87 8.65 -13.10
N ASN A 57 4.03 7.39 -13.54
CA ASN A 57 3.94 6.22 -12.65
C ASN A 57 4.88 6.29 -11.44
N LEU A 58 6.05 6.90 -11.58
CA LEU A 58 7.03 7.02 -10.50
C LEU A 58 6.51 7.93 -9.37
N PHE A 59 5.85 9.03 -9.73
CA PHE A 59 5.31 9.98 -8.77
C PHE A 59 4.07 9.43 -8.05
N ALA A 60 3.22 8.67 -8.76
CA ALA A 60 2.08 8.00 -8.15
C ALA A 60 2.53 6.99 -7.07
N THR A 61 3.51 6.13 -7.37
CA THR A 61 4.04 5.16 -6.41
C THR A 61 4.81 5.81 -5.26
N ALA A 62 5.51 6.93 -5.50
CA ALA A 62 6.17 7.68 -4.43
C ALA A 62 5.14 8.25 -3.44
N LEU A 63 4.04 8.83 -3.93
CA LEU A 63 2.98 9.35 -3.09
C LEU A 63 2.23 8.24 -2.36
N ASP A 64 2.02 7.09 -2.99
CA ASP A 64 1.43 5.94 -2.31
C ASP A 64 2.29 5.45 -1.14
N GLY A 65 3.60 5.34 -1.35
CA GLY A 65 4.55 5.02 -0.27
C GLY A 65 4.51 6.04 0.88
N VAL A 66 4.44 7.34 0.58
CA VAL A 66 4.29 8.38 1.62
C VAL A 66 2.97 8.24 2.37
N LEU A 67 1.88 7.91 1.68
CA LEU A 67 0.58 7.68 2.33
C LEU A 67 0.62 6.45 3.25
N VAL A 68 1.19 5.34 2.80
CA VAL A 68 1.41 4.14 3.62
C VAL A 68 2.20 4.50 4.88
N PHE A 69 3.29 5.25 4.74
CA PHE A 69 4.10 5.70 5.87
C PHE A 69 3.30 6.54 6.87
N LEU A 70 2.56 7.54 6.40
CA LEU A 70 1.81 8.44 7.26
C LEU A 70 0.71 7.71 8.02
N VAL A 71 0.00 6.79 7.36
CA VAL A 71 -1.06 5.99 8.00
C VAL A 71 -0.46 5.03 9.02
N LEU A 72 0.62 4.33 8.67
CA LEU A 72 1.29 3.41 9.61
C LEU A 72 1.86 4.14 10.82
N TRP A 73 2.45 5.31 10.62
CA TRP A 73 2.97 6.13 11.72
C TRP A 73 1.85 6.60 12.66
N PHE A 74 0.76 7.11 12.11
CA PHE A 74 -0.38 7.55 12.89
C PHE A 74 -1.06 6.40 13.66
N VAL A 75 -1.25 5.25 12.99
CA VAL A 75 -1.83 4.06 13.63
C VAL A 75 -0.91 3.49 14.69
N SER A 76 0.40 3.41 14.42
CA SER A 76 1.35 2.85 15.39
C SER A 76 1.37 3.64 16.68
N ILE A 77 1.29 4.98 16.62
CA ILE A 77 1.21 5.84 17.80
C ILE A 77 -0.16 5.71 18.49
N SER A 78 -1.26 5.75 17.73
CA SER A 78 -2.61 5.73 18.31
C SER A 78 -2.99 4.37 18.92
N ALA A 79 -2.46 3.28 18.38
CA ALA A 79 -2.72 1.92 18.84
C ALA A 79 -1.61 1.34 19.75
N ASP A 80 -0.61 2.16 20.10
CA ASP A 80 0.54 1.80 20.96
C ASP A 80 1.24 0.49 20.52
N TRP A 81 1.45 0.35 19.20
CA TRP A 81 2.10 -0.82 18.64
C TRP A 81 3.60 -0.80 18.90
N THR A 82 4.18 -1.98 19.14
CA THR A 82 5.61 -2.18 19.43
C THR A 82 6.54 -1.92 18.24
N MET A 83 6.02 -1.38 17.13
CA MET A 83 6.81 -1.11 15.93
C MET A 83 7.74 0.07 16.16
N SER A 84 9.01 -0.12 15.82
CA SER A 84 9.95 0.98 15.75
C SER A 84 9.72 1.80 14.49
N PHE A 85 10.24 3.04 14.49
CA PHE A 85 10.28 3.88 13.30
C PHE A 85 10.96 3.20 12.11
N VAL A 86 11.98 2.36 12.37
CA VAL A 86 12.70 1.61 11.35
C VAL A 86 11.79 0.55 10.71
N ASP A 87 10.96 -0.13 11.50
CA ASP A 87 10.02 -1.12 10.99
C ASP A 87 9.00 -0.48 10.03
N ILE A 88 8.49 0.70 10.40
CA ILE A 88 7.58 1.48 9.55
C ILE A 88 8.25 1.84 8.23
N LEU A 89 9.49 2.33 8.26
CA LEU A 89 10.25 2.64 7.05
C LEU A 89 10.48 1.41 6.17
N ILE A 90 10.77 0.24 6.76
CA ILE A 90 10.95 -1.01 6.02
C ILE A 90 9.64 -1.41 5.34
N ILE A 91 8.51 -1.39 6.05
CA ILE A 91 7.20 -1.73 5.47
C ILE A 91 6.85 -0.76 4.35
N THR A 92 7.02 0.54 4.55
CA THR A 92 6.79 1.55 3.52
C THR A 92 7.65 1.31 2.28
N ALA A 93 8.95 1.07 2.46
CA ALA A 93 9.87 0.84 1.35
C ALA A 93 9.48 -0.42 0.57
N LEU A 94 9.16 -1.52 1.26
CA LEU A 94 8.68 -2.74 0.63
C LEU A 94 7.36 -2.53 -0.10
N ALA A 95 6.42 -1.78 0.48
CA ALA A 95 5.14 -1.45 -0.13
C ALA A 95 5.31 -0.68 -1.44
N GLY A 96 6.11 0.39 -1.44
CA GLY A 96 6.38 1.19 -2.63
C GLY A 96 7.15 0.44 -3.71
N VAL A 97 8.16 -0.36 -3.33
CA VAL A 97 8.91 -1.20 -4.29
C VAL A 97 7.98 -2.24 -4.92
N PHE A 98 7.17 -2.92 -4.12
CA PHE A 98 6.23 -3.93 -4.60
C PHE A 98 5.25 -3.34 -5.61
N GLU A 99 4.64 -2.19 -5.28
CA GLU A 99 3.68 -1.52 -6.15
C GLU A 99 4.33 -1.06 -7.47
N TYR A 100 5.54 -0.50 -7.43
CA TYR A 100 6.30 -0.11 -8.62
C TYR A 100 6.54 -1.29 -9.56
N PHE A 101 7.02 -2.42 -9.03
CA PHE A 101 7.25 -3.64 -9.81
C PHE A 101 5.93 -4.20 -10.37
N PHE A 102 4.85 -4.17 -9.61
CA PHE A 102 3.55 -4.66 -10.05
C PHE A 102 2.98 -3.84 -11.21
N HIS A 103 3.09 -2.51 -11.14
CA HIS A 103 2.72 -1.62 -12.25
C HIS A 103 3.59 -1.85 -13.49
N MET A 104 4.89 -2.13 -13.32
CA MET A 104 5.78 -2.46 -14.44
C MET A 104 5.42 -3.80 -15.08
N TRP A 105 5.17 -4.82 -14.28
CA TRP A 105 4.81 -6.17 -14.75
C TRP A 105 3.46 -6.17 -15.47
N LEU A 106 2.43 -5.54 -14.89
CA LEU A 106 1.10 -5.52 -15.46
C LEU A 106 1.05 -4.85 -16.84
N ARG A 107 1.88 -3.83 -17.08
CA ARG A 107 2.01 -3.18 -18.39
C ARG A 107 2.59 -4.09 -19.47
N ARG A 108 3.35 -5.13 -19.08
CA ARG A 108 3.93 -6.11 -20.01
C ARG A 108 2.99 -7.26 -20.33
N VAL A 109 1.90 -7.43 -19.57
CA VAL A 109 0.90 -8.47 -19.84
C VAL A 109 -0.07 -7.94 -20.89
N PRO A 110 -0.06 -8.45 -22.14
CA PRO A 110 -1.05 -8.06 -23.13
C PRO A 110 -2.44 -8.46 -22.62
N ALA A 111 -3.39 -7.53 -22.70
CA ALA A 111 -4.79 -7.84 -22.43
C ALA A 111 -5.22 -8.93 -23.41
N ARG A 112 -5.48 -10.14 -22.93
CA ARG A 112 -6.17 -11.13 -23.75
C ARG A 112 -7.60 -10.62 -23.91
N VAL A 113 -7.90 -10.23 -25.15
CA VAL A 113 -9.25 -9.90 -25.65
C VAL A 113 -10.22 -11.05 -25.43
#